data_AF-A0A1B9LGR9-F1
#
_entry.id   AF-A0A1B9LGR9-F1
#
_cell.length_a   1.000
_cell.length_b   1.000
_cell.length_c   1.000
_cell.angle_alpha   90.00
_cell.angle_beta   90.00
_cell.angle_gamma   90.00
#
_symmetry.space_group_name_H-M   'P 1'
#
loop_
_entity.id
_entity.type
_entity.pdbx_description
1 polymer ?
#
loop_
_entity_poly.entity_id
_entity_poly.type
_entity_poly.pdbx_seq_one_letter_code
_entity_poly.pdbx_strand_id
1 'polypeptide(L)'
;MDQIFNVDQSYVLSKTSNYEVLGDRQATDLESNNRNKKKSGLLTAILLATTIGLFVIYWHRAETSILILMGISCLVTSFCYWHKPQCNRANVIHIKARIKNKNSLKHQITIGEDLIVNYPPHWQSFIPEKTLDSEEMDVTLSDRRLLCYGNLSISSDIEQFGAAKYIIRNLILFIVGLVSSIIIFQLSNIVYSDLFSYYPFNNKVNVWHFDDAVTLKNSAIQKGDLININMSGASYKANYNDYLDESDIVYINNRPVNEAELVKVDLMMIKKLFDNNLIKTKRDDAVVQRETQLKNEIKEKIKYDRRFQQDYDYVDHSLIKLLNINELISVVDESCKLFEKDQPYYLKKFLMETLLPSGKRIDKWEDMVKYSQQHPDYEEIVNAYRVENIVNLINSLQESVLNYYIDQLNMELENYQFSQQSVSLALANNKKITIIQPDADNNIVGMMIINRYYNALKGIGGKINIAGLVDDIVYEDNKSVSKLIINDDPLFNKNNANLVSLASPILISVLLFVITTLIAFSNGVILCWKLIANLHRKNRITTAYANQ
;
A
#
# COMPACT_ATOMS: atom_id res chain seq x y z
N MET A 1 32.75 11.52 54.37
CA MET A 1 32.53 11.40 55.82
C MET A 1 31.51 10.30 56.03
N ASP A 2 31.93 9.04 55.94
CA ASP A 2 31.06 7.88 56.21
C ASP A 2 31.82 6.91 57.12
N GLN A 3 32.18 7.41 58.29
CA GLN A 3 32.41 6.61 59.48
C GLN A 3 31.32 7.04 60.43
N ILE A 4 30.33 6.16 60.69
CA ILE A 4 29.45 6.08 61.87
C ILE A 4 28.24 5.23 61.43
N PHE A 5 27.91 4.21 62.22
CA PHE A 5 26.95 3.10 61.99
C PHE A 5 27.46 1.87 61.26
N ASN A 6 28.63 1.34 61.67
CA ASN A 6 28.80 -0.12 61.71
C ASN A 6 28.32 -0.59 63.08
N VAL A 7 27.00 -0.58 63.30
CA VAL A 7 26.42 -1.32 64.44
C VAL A 7 26.69 -2.77 64.14
N ASP A 8 27.47 -3.39 65.01
CA ASP A 8 27.90 -4.77 64.95
C ASP A 8 26.67 -5.67 64.72
N GLN A 9 26.40 -6.05 63.46
CA GLN A 9 25.21 -6.82 63.08
C GLN A 9 25.21 -8.20 63.75
N SER A 10 26.40 -8.68 64.12
CA SER A 10 26.62 -9.84 64.99
C SER A 10 25.92 -9.68 66.35
N TYR A 11 25.87 -8.46 66.90
CA TYR A 11 25.29 -8.13 68.21
C TYR A 11 23.76 -8.03 68.20
N VAL A 12 23.16 -7.74 67.04
CA VAL A 12 21.70 -7.76 66.87
C VAL A 12 21.20 -9.21 66.68
N LEU A 13 22.03 -10.07 66.07
CA LEU A 13 21.73 -11.49 65.86
C LEU A 13 21.93 -12.37 67.09
N SER A 14 22.84 -12.00 68.00
CA SER A 14 23.11 -12.77 69.22
C SER A 14 21.96 -12.75 70.23
N LYS A 15 21.00 -11.83 70.10
CA LYS A 15 19.89 -11.64 71.05
C LYS A 15 18.59 -12.38 70.66
N THR A 16 18.53 -12.94 69.46
CA THR A 16 17.43 -13.82 69.01
C THR A 16 18.00 -15.23 68.83
N SER A 17 17.96 -16.04 69.90
CA SER A 17 18.37 -17.45 69.87
C SER A 17 17.71 -18.18 68.71
N ASN A 18 18.49 -18.89 67.88
CA ASN A 18 18.07 -20.09 67.11
C ASN A 18 19.18 -20.70 66.22
N TYR A 19 20.39 -20.13 66.20
CA TYR A 19 21.61 -20.68 65.59
C TYR A 19 22.85 -20.08 66.24
N GLU A 20 23.98 -20.78 66.17
CA GLU A 20 25.26 -20.32 66.74
C GLU A 20 26.05 -19.58 65.65
N VAL A 21 26.41 -18.32 65.89
CA VAL A 21 27.27 -17.54 64.97
C VAL A 21 28.73 -17.84 65.32
N LEU A 22 29.48 -18.45 64.40
CA LEU A 22 30.89 -18.79 64.63
C LEU A 22 31.83 -17.68 64.14
N GLY A 23 31.38 -16.81 63.23
CA GLY A 23 32.16 -15.66 62.78
C GLY A 23 31.55 -14.93 61.59
N ASP A 24 32.19 -13.82 61.21
CA ASP A 24 31.86 -13.03 60.04
C ASP A 24 33.05 -12.91 59.08
N ARG A 25 32.76 -12.85 57.78
CA ARG A 25 33.78 -12.63 56.74
C ARG A 25 33.21 -11.86 55.57
N GLN A 26 34.09 -11.29 54.76
CA GLN A 26 33.71 -10.81 53.42
C GLN A 26 33.58 -11.99 52.46
N ALA A 27 32.62 -11.91 51.54
CA ALA A 27 32.49 -12.86 50.44
C ALA A 27 33.80 -12.91 49.63
N THR A 28 34.20 -14.11 49.20
CA THR A 28 35.38 -14.28 48.35
C THR A 28 35.16 -13.61 46.98
N ASP A 29 36.25 -13.37 46.24
CA ASP A 29 36.13 -12.86 44.87
C ASP A 29 35.33 -13.79 43.96
N LEU A 30 35.42 -15.11 44.19
CA LEU A 30 34.64 -16.10 43.44
C LEU A 30 33.15 -16.01 43.76
N GLU A 31 32.79 -15.94 45.04
CA GLU A 31 31.40 -15.77 45.51
C GLU A 31 30.79 -14.45 45.02
N SER A 32 31.56 -13.36 45.11
CA SER A 32 31.14 -12.03 44.66
C SER A 32 30.99 -11.96 43.13
N ASN A 33 31.91 -12.54 42.37
CA ASN A 33 31.83 -12.55 40.91
C ASN A 33 30.68 -13.42 40.38
N ASN A 34 30.34 -14.52 41.07
CA ASN A 34 29.16 -15.32 40.79
C ASN A 34 27.85 -14.57 41.11
N ARG A 35 27.90 -13.59 42.03
CA ARG A 35 26.77 -12.72 42.39
C ARG A 35 26.50 -11.62 41.36
N ASN A 36 27.50 -11.20 40.58
CA ASN A 36 27.37 -10.08 39.64
C ASN A 36 26.46 -10.42 38.44
N LYS A 37 25.14 -10.34 38.68
CA LYS A 37 24.10 -10.36 37.66
C LYS A 37 24.16 -9.01 36.92
N LYS A 38 24.90 -8.96 35.81
CA LYS A 38 25.13 -7.76 34.99
C LYS A 38 23.81 -7.02 34.68
N LYS A 39 23.43 -6.03 35.50
CA LYS A 39 22.24 -5.19 35.30
C LYS A 39 22.34 -4.27 34.08
N SER A 40 23.54 -4.06 33.55
CA SER A 40 23.75 -3.24 32.34
C SER A 40 23.00 -3.76 31.12
N GLY A 41 22.67 -5.06 31.06
CA GLY A 41 21.88 -5.62 29.97
C GLY A 41 20.47 -5.05 29.84
N LEU A 42 19.80 -4.80 30.98
CA LEU A 42 18.45 -4.22 30.98
C LEU A 42 18.49 -2.76 30.52
N LEU A 43 19.42 -1.97 31.06
CA LEU A 43 19.58 -0.57 30.68
C LEU A 43 19.95 -0.42 29.19
N THR A 44 20.85 -1.27 28.69
CA THR A 44 21.20 -1.32 27.26
C THR A 44 19.96 -1.60 26.40
N ALA A 45 19.12 -2.55 26.82
CA ALA A 45 17.91 -2.91 26.10
C ALA A 45 16.86 -1.79 26.08
N ILE A 46 16.69 -1.08 27.21
CA ILE A 46 15.81 0.09 27.31
C ILE A 46 16.28 1.18 26.35
N LEU A 47 17.58 1.51 26.35
CA LEU A 47 18.13 2.54 25.47
C LEU A 47 18.04 2.15 23.99
N LEU A 48 18.25 0.87 23.67
CA LEU A 48 18.03 0.37 22.31
C LEU A 48 16.56 0.54 21.89
N ALA A 49 15.61 0.16 22.75
CA ALA A 49 14.19 0.37 22.48
C ALA A 49 13.84 1.86 22.33
N THR A 50 14.44 2.75 23.14
CA THR A 50 14.30 4.20 23.01
C THR A 50 14.85 4.71 21.67
N THR A 51 16.01 4.22 21.22
CA THR A 51 16.59 4.56 19.92
C THR A 51 15.61 4.24 18.79
N ILE A 52 14.99 3.06 18.86
CA ILE A 52 14.01 2.61 17.86
C ILE A 52 12.72 3.43 17.93
N GLY A 53 12.23 3.73 19.14
CA GLY A 53 11.09 4.64 19.33
C GLY A 53 11.35 6.03 18.73
N LEU A 54 12.54 6.59 18.93
CA LEU A 54 12.94 7.86 18.31
C LEU A 54 13.03 7.75 16.78
N PHE A 55 13.55 6.65 16.26
CA PHE A 55 13.56 6.38 14.81
C PHE A 55 12.15 6.36 14.22
N VAL A 56 11.18 5.72 14.88
CA VAL A 56 9.77 5.72 14.43
C VAL A 56 9.22 7.15 14.36
N ILE A 57 9.50 7.99 15.36
CA ILE A 57 9.06 9.39 15.34
C ILE A 57 9.78 10.15 14.20
N TYR A 58 11.08 9.93 14.04
CA TYR A 58 11.88 10.54 12.98
C TYR A 58 11.34 10.18 11.59
N TRP A 59 10.97 8.92 11.38
CA TRP A 59 10.41 8.42 10.13
C TRP A 59 9.18 9.21 9.65
N HIS A 60 8.35 9.67 10.58
CA HIS A 60 7.13 10.41 10.27
C HIS A 60 7.34 11.92 10.24
N ARG A 61 8.23 12.47 11.08
CA ARG A 61 8.39 13.93 11.23
C ARG A 61 9.57 14.53 10.46
N ALA A 62 10.57 13.72 10.12
CA ALA A 62 11.82 14.15 9.47
C ALA A 62 12.54 15.31 10.19
N GLU A 63 12.33 15.50 11.50
CA GLU A 63 12.96 16.55 12.30
C GLU A 63 14.39 16.16 12.70
N THR A 64 15.37 16.99 12.35
CA THR A 64 16.80 16.73 12.61
C THR A 64 17.16 16.66 14.09
N SER A 65 16.42 17.35 14.96
CA SER A 65 16.57 17.28 16.42
C SER A 65 16.41 15.85 16.97
N ILE A 66 15.53 15.05 16.35
CA ILE A 66 15.28 13.66 16.74
C ILE A 66 16.49 12.79 16.41
N LEU A 67 17.20 13.05 15.30
CA LEU A 67 18.44 12.35 14.96
C LEU A 67 19.53 12.55 16.00
N ILE A 68 19.64 13.77 16.55
CA ILE A 68 20.61 14.07 17.61
C ILE A 68 20.30 13.24 18.86
N LEU A 69 19.03 13.20 19.28
CA LEU A 69 18.59 12.39 20.42
C LEU A 69 18.83 10.89 20.18
N MET A 70 18.55 10.42 18.96
CA MET A 70 18.81 9.03 18.56
C MET A 70 20.31 8.71 18.63
N GLY A 71 21.17 9.60 18.12
CA GLY A 71 22.63 9.47 18.21
C GLY A 71 23.14 9.41 19.65
N ILE A 72 22.64 10.29 20.53
CA ILE A 72 22.96 10.25 21.97
C ILE A 72 22.52 8.91 22.58
N SER A 73 21.31 8.44 22.26
CA SER A 73 20.79 7.16 22.76
C SER A 73 21.66 5.98 22.31
N CYS A 74 22.11 5.96 21.05
CA CYS A 74 23.05 4.97 20.52
C CYS A 74 24.40 4.98 21.26
N LEU A 75 24.96 6.16 21.54
CA LEU A 75 26.23 6.30 22.26
C LEU A 75 26.11 5.76 23.70
N VAL A 76 25.05 6.14 24.42
CA VAL A 76 24.81 5.66 25.80
C VAL A 76 24.53 4.15 25.79
N THR A 77 23.83 3.62 24.79
CA THR A 77 23.61 2.18 24.60
C THR A 77 24.95 1.45 24.47
N SER A 78 25.84 1.96 23.62
CA SER A 78 27.16 1.37 23.37
C SER A 78 28.02 1.38 24.63
N PHE A 79 28.06 2.52 25.35
CA PHE A 79 28.74 2.62 26.63
C PHE A 79 28.21 1.62 27.65
N CYS A 80 26.89 1.53 27.81
CA CYS A 80 26.25 0.61 28.76
C CYS A 80 26.49 -0.87 28.40
N TYR A 81 26.59 -1.19 27.10
CA TYR A 81 26.91 -2.54 26.63
C TYR A 81 28.33 -2.96 27.03
N TRP A 82 29.31 -2.05 26.93
CA TRP A 82 30.72 -2.32 27.25
C TRP A 82 31.05 -2.20 28.73
N HIS A 83 30.42 -1.27 29.45
CA HIS A 83 30.72 -1.02 30.85
C HIS A 83 30.43 -2.23 31.74
N LYS A 84 31.45 -2.64 32.53
CA LYS A 84 31.34 -3.70 33.54
C LYS A 84 31.28 -3.04 34.92
N PRO A 85 30.12 -3.07 35.61
CA PRO A 85 30.04 -2.50 36.95
C PRO A 85 30.92 -3.29 37.93
N GLN A 86 31.62 -2.58 38.81
CA GLN A 86 32.34 -3.16 39.94
C GLN A 86 31.35 -3.81 40.92
N CYS A 87 31.74 -4.94 41.51
CA CYS A 87 30.88 -5.68 42.44
C CYS A 87 31.34 -5.44 43.87
N ASN A 88 30.46 -4.92 44.72
CA ASN A 88 30.73 -4.80 46.15
C ASN A 88 30.67 -6.18 46.79
N ARG A 89 31.70 -6.54 47.56
CA ARG A 89 31.72 -7.78 48.34
C ARG A 89 30.65 -7.71 49.44
N ALA A 90 29.96 -8.83 49.65
CA ALA A 90 28.89 -8.93 50.63
C ALA A 90 29.44 -9.43 51.97
N ASN A 91 28.83 -9.01 53.07
CA ASN A 91 29.07 -9.63 54.38
C ASN A 91 28.45 -11.04 54.39
N VAL A 92 29.24 -12.01 54.80
CA VAL A 92 28.90 -13.42 54.98
C VAL A 92 28.99 -13.73 56.46
N ILE A 93 27.99 -14.41 56.99
CA ILE A 93 27.97 -14.89 58.37
C ILE A 93 28.11 -16.40 58.33
N HIS A 94 29.08 -16.90 59.09
CA HIS A 94 29.30 -18.31 59.32
C HIS A 94 28.48 -18.73 60.55
N ILE A 95 27.56 -19.66 60.36
CA ILE A 95 26.63 -20.11 61.40
C ILE A 95 26.62 -21.63 61.50
N LYS A 96 26.33 -22.15 62.69
CA LYS A 96 26.04 -23.55 62.94
C LYS A 96 24.59 -23.72 63.34
N ALA A 97 23.82 -24.43 62.51
CA ALA A 97 22.36 -24.41 62.59
C ALA A 97 21.68 -25.66 62.04
N ARG A 98 20.41 -25.88 62.41
CA ARG A 98 19.58 -26.96 61.88
C ARG A 98 18.67 -26.45 60.76
N ILE A 99 18.42 -27.31 59.77
CA ILE A 99 17.38 -27.09 58.76
C ILE A 99 16.04 -27.53 59.35
N LYS A 100 15.10 -26.59 59.49
CA LYS A 100 13.76 -26.87 60.00
C LYS A 100 12.82 -27.40 58.92
N ASN A 101 12.90 -26.82 57.74
CA ASN A 101 12.09 -27.16 56.59
C ASN A 101 12.80 -26.75 55.29
N LYS A 102 12.53 -27.47 54.21
CA LYS A 102 12.98 -27.17 52.86
C LYS A 102 11.78 -26.99 51.94
N ASN A 103 11.79 -25.91 51.19
CA ASN A 103 10.89 -25.70 50.07
C ASN A 103 11.63 -26.02 48.77
N SER A 104 11.48 -27.27 48.32
CA SER A 104 12.09 -27.78 47.10
C SER A 104 11.65 -27.03 45.83
N LEU A 105 10.41 -26.50 45.76
CA LEU A 105 9.92 -25.75 44.60
C LEU A 105 10.58 -24.37 44.47
N LYS A 106 10.83 -23.70 45.60
CA LYS A 106 11.44 -22.36 45.63
C LYS A 106 12.96 -22.39 45.82
N HIS A 107 13.57 -23.57 45.98
CA HIS A 107 14.98 -23.76 46.35
C HIS A 107 15.36 -22.98 47.62
N GLN A 108 14.51 -23.10 48.65
CA GLN A 108 14.67 -22.39 49.92
C GLN A 108 14.77 -23.35 51.09
N ILE A 109 15.58 -23.02 52.08
CA ILE A 109 15.57 -23.68 53.39
C ILE A 109 15.26 -22.65 54.48
N THR A 110 14.60 -23.11 55.53
CA THR A 110 14.42 -22.37 56.78
C THR A 110 15.46 -22.90 57.77
N ILE A 111 16.41 -22.04 58.13
CA ILE A 111 17.47 -22.28 59.10
C ILE A 111 17.01 -21.74 60.46
N GLY A 112 17.20 -22.52 61.53
CA GLY A 112 16.67 -22.13 62.85
C GLY A 112 15.14 -22.07 62.81
N GLU A 113 14.51 -21.03 63.37
CA GLU A 113 13.05 -20.89 63.32
C GLU A 113 12.51 -20.00 62.20
N ASP A 114 13.30 -19.05 61.70
CA ASP A 114 12.82 -17.94 60.88
C ASP A 114 13.74 -17.51 59.71
N LEU A 115 15.02 -17.93 59.69
CA LEU A 115 15.95 -17.50 58.65
C LEU A 115 15.73 -18.29 57.35
N ILE A 116 14.99 -17.70 56.41
CA ILE A 116 14.76 -18.28 55.08
C ILE A 116 15.88 -17.86 54.14
N VAL A 117 16.62 -18.83 53.60
CA VAL A 117 17.69 -18.61 52.63
C VAL A 117 17.48 -19.44 51.37
N ASN A 118 17.94 -18.90 50.24
CA ASN A 118 17.92 -19.59 48.95
C ASN A 118 19.21 -20.38 48.76
N TYR A 119 19.12 -21.63 48.32
CA TYR A 119 20.25 -22.46 47.93
C TYR A 119 20.32 -22.64 46.40
N PRO A 120 21.49 -22.97 45.84
CA PRO A 120 21.62 -23.23 44.40
C PRO A 120 20.75 -24.41 43.93
N PRO A 121 20.02 -24.30 42.80
CA PRO A 121 19.12 -25.37 42.35
C PRO A 121 19.78 -26.74 42.17
N HIS A 122 21.07 -26.78 41.81
CA HIS A 122 21.82 -28.03 41.65
C HIS A 122 22.18 -28.70 42.98
N TRP A 123 21.98 -28.04 44.13
CA TRP A 123 22.14 -28.63 45.46
C TRP A 123 20.87 -29.30 45.99
N GLN A 124 19.74 -29.19 45.29
CA GLN A 124 18.43 -29.65 45.77
C GLN A 124 18.42 -31.12 46.22
N SER A 125 19.12 -32.01 45.51
CA SER A 125 19.18 -33.43 45.84
C SER A 125 20.09 -33.76 47.02
N PHE A 126 20.99 -32.85 47.39
CA PHE A 126 22.01 -33.05 48.43
C PHE A 126 21.67 -32.38 49.76
N ILE A 127 20.73 -31.43 49.74
CA ILE A 127 20.24 -30.76 50.96
C ILE A 127 19.03 -31.54 51.50
N PRO A 128 19.06 -32.02 52.76
CA PRO A 128 17.96 -32.77 53.37
C PRO A 128 16.74 -31.88 53.63
N GLU A 129 15.55 -32.49 53.75
CA GLU A 129 14.31 -31.76 54.04
C GLU A 129 14.28 -31.15 55.46
N LYS A 130 14.95 -31.81 56.41
CA LYS A 130 15.15 -31.39 57.80
C LYS A 130 16.43 -32.03 58.34
N THR A 131 17.17 -31.34 59.20
CA THR A 131 18.32 -31.94 59.92
C THR A 131 18.03 -32.12 61.40
N LEU A 132 18.54 -33.21 61.97
CA LEU A 132 18.50 -33.45 63.42
C LEU A 132 19.68 -32.78 64.13
N ASP A 133 20.85 -32.76 63.48
CA ASP A 133 22.07 -32.13 63.96
C ASP A 133 22.33 -30.76 63.33
N SER A 134 23.11 -29.95 64.05
CA SER A 134 23.48 -28.60 63.60
C SER A 134 24.69 -28.69 62.69
N GLU A 135 24.54 -28.20 61.47
CA GLU A 135 25.57 -28.19 60.42
C GLU A 135 26.14 -26.78 60.25
N GLU A 136 27.40 -26.71 59.81
CA GLU A 136 28.07 -25.44 59.49
C GLU A 136 27.59 -24.91 58.12
N MET A 137 27.30 -23.62 58.09
CA MET A 137 26.72 -22.93 56.94
C MET A 137 27.30 -21.52 56.79
N ASP A 138 27.56 -21.12 55.56
CA ASP A 138 27.86 -19.72 55.22
C ASP A 138 26.62 -19.09 54.58
N VAL A 139 26.15 -17.98 55.13
CA VAL A 139 24.95 -17.29 54.65
C VAL A 139 25.22 -15.80 54.42
N THR A 140 24.69 -15.26 53.32
CA THR A 140 24.64 -13.81 53.10
C THR A 140 23.32 -13.23 53.61
N LEU A 141 23.37 -12.22 54.49
CA LEU A 141 22.16 -11.59 55.01
C LEU A 141 21.46 -10.70 53.97
N SER A 142 22.23 -9.98 53.17
CA SER A 142 21.70 -8.94 52.26
C SER A 142 20.81 -9.51 51.15
N ASP A 143 21.11 -10.70 50.63
CA ASP A 143 20.31 -11.39 49.60
C ASP A 143 19.84 -12.78 50.00
N ARG A 144 19.98 -13.14 51.28
CA ARG A 144 19.50 -14.39 51.90
C ARG A 144 19.89 -15.60 51.05
N ARG A 145 21.19 -15.82 50.84
CA ARG A 145 21.70 -16.97 50.09
C ARG A 145 22.60 -17.84 50.93
N LEU A 146 22.49 -19.14 50.70
CA LEU A 146 23.39 -20.15 51.23
C LEU A 146 24.62 -20.25 50.30
N LEU A 147 25.81 -20.03 50.85
CA LEU A 147 27.10 -20.13 50.16
C LEU A 147 27.83 -21.44 50.46
N CYS A 148 27.62 -22.00 51.65
CA CYS A 148 28.20 -23.27 52.09
C CYS A 148 27.18 -24.04 52.94
N TYR A 149 27.18 -25.37 52.85
CA TYR A 149 26.43 -26.30 53.71
C TYR A 149 27.19 -27.62 53.82
N GLY A 150 27.81 -27.87 54.98
CA GLY A 150 28.70 -29.02 55.17
C GLY A 150 29.80 -29.06 54.10
N ASN A 151 29.82 -30.12 53.29
CA ASN A 151 30.80 -30.28 52.20
C ASN A 151 30.40 -29.54 50.89
N LEU A 152 29.20 -28.98 50.80
CA LEU A 152 28.74 -28.23 49.63
C LEU A 152 29.22 -26.78 49.73
N SER A 153 29.97 -26.29 48.75
CA SER A 153 30.50 -24.91 48.75
C SER A 153 30.46 -24.29 47.37
N ILE A 154 29.89 -23.07 47.27
CA ILE A 154 29.85 -22.31 46.02
C ILE A 154 31.27 -21.96 45.54
N SER A 155 32.20 -21.69 46.46
CA SER A 155 33.59 -21.41 46.11
C SER A 155 34.25 -22.63 45.46
N SER A 156 34.09 -23.82 46.06
CA SER A 156 34.59 -25.09 45.50
C SER A 156 33.95 -25.42 44.14
N ASP A 157 32.63 -25.22 44.01
CA ASP A 157 31.91 -25.38 42.74
C ASP A 157 32.52 -24.52 41.61
N ILE A 158 32.91 -23.29 41.93
CA ILE A 158 33.48 -22.35 40.96
C ILE A 158 34.92 -22.71 40.63
N GLU A 159 35.73 -23.12 41.60
CA GLU A 159 37.12 -23.54 41.38
C GLU A 159 37.20 -24.79 40.50
N GLN A 160 36.38 -25.80 40.78
CA GLN A 160 36.44 -27.08 40.08
C GLN A 160 35.72 -27.09 38.72
N PHE A 161 34.59 -26.38 38.62
CA PHE A 161 33.71 -26.45 37.43
C PHE A 161 33.52 -25.11 36.71
N GLY A 162 34.15 -24.04 37.21
CA GLY A 162 34.00 -22.69 36.69
C GLY A 162 32.71 -21.99 37.15
N ALA A 163 32.65 -20.67 36.99
CA ALA A 163 31.47 -19.89 37.33
C ALA A 163 30.30 -20.10 36.32
N ALA A 164 29.07 -20.02 36.83
CA ALA A 164 27.87 -20.08 36.00
C ALA A 164 27.84 -18.92 34.98
N LYS A 165 27.47 -19.21 33.74
CA LYS A 165 27.36 -18.20 32.69
C LYS A 165 26.03 -17.47 32.80
N TYR A 166 26.08 -16.15 33.03
CA TYR A 166 24.87 -15.32 33.11
C TYR A 166 24.20 -15.15 31.74
N ILE A 167 22.95 -15.63 31.60
CA ILE A 167 22.20 -15.65 30.33
C ILE A 167 21.24 -14.47 30.13
N ILE A 168 20.70 -13.90 31.21
CA ILE A 168 19.55 -12.96 31.15
C ILE A 168 19.86 -11.73 30.28
N ARG A 169 21.08 -11.18 30.36
CA ARG A 169 21.49 -10.05 29.51
C ARG A 169 21.36 -10.39 28.02
N ASN A 170 21.87 -11.54 27.58
CA ASN A 170 21.83 -11.93 26.18
C ASN A 170 20.41 -12.29 25.75
N LEU A 171 19.61 -12.89 26.63
CA LEU A 171 18.21 -13.16 26.36
C LEU A 171 17.41 -11.86 26.11
N ILE A 172 17.56 -10.86 26.98
CA ILE A 172 16.87 -9.57 26.81
C ILE A 172 17.32 -8.89 25.51
N LEU A 173 18.63 -8.82 25.24
CA LEU A 173 19.15 -8.19 24.03
C LEU A 173 18.76 -8.95 22.75
N PHE A 174 18.66 -10.29 22.81
CA PHE A 174 18.16 -11.11 21.72
C PHE A 174 16.70 -10.75 21.40
N ILE A 175 15.83 -10.74 22.42
CA ILE A 175 14.40 -10.43 22.25
C ILE A 175 14.22 -9.01 21.73
N VAL A 176 14.85 -8.02 22.36
CA VAL A 176 14.71 -6.61 21.94
C VAL A 176 15.28 -6.40 20.55
N GLY A 177 16.47 -6.93 20.24
CA GLY A 177 17.05 -6.84 18.89
C GLY A 177 16.14 -7.46 17.83
N LEU A 178 15.56 -8.62 18.09
CA LEU A 178 14.65 -9.31 17.16
C LEU A 178 13.37 -8.51 16.92
N VAL A 179 12.72 -8.04 17.99
CA VAL A 179 11.50 -7.22 17.90
C VAL A 179 11.79 -5.91 17.16
N SER A 180 12.90 -5.23 17.48
CA SER A 180 13.30 -4.01 16.79
C SER A 180 13.58 -4.24 15.29
N SER A 181 14.23 -5.34 14.93
CA SER A 181 14.49 -5.69 13.53
C SER A 181 13.19 -5.88 12.75
N ILE A 182 12.21 -6.57 13.34
CA ILE A 182 10.88 -6.77 12.73
C ILE A 182 10.15 -5.43 12.53
N ILE A 183 10.16 -4.56 13.55
CA ILE A 183 9.53 -3.24 13.47
C ILE A 183 10.14 -2.42 12.32
N ILE A 184 11.47 -2.36 12.23
CA ILE A 184 12.15 -1.60 11.15
C ILE A 184 11.86 -2.23 9.77
N PHE A 185 11.90 -3.56 9.68
CA PHE A 185 11.61 -4.27 8.42
C PHE A 185 10.24 -3.92 7.86
N GLN A 186 9.22 -3.93 8.72
CA GLN A 186 7.84 -3.61 8.33
C GLN A 186 7.66 -2.11 8.04
N LEU A 187 8.22 -1.24 8.88
CA LEU A 187 8.04 0.21 8.73
C LEU A 187 8.70 0.77 7.47
N SER A 188 9.89 0.25 7.14
CA SER A 188 10.74 0.81 6.09
C SER A 188 10.81 -0.02 4.82
N ASN A 189 10.10 -1.15 4.75
CA ASN A 189 10.08 -2.02 3.58
C ASN A 189 11.49 -2.30 3.03
N ILE A 190 12.34 -2.88 3.90
CA ILE A 190 13.80 -2.95 3.71
C ILE A 190 14.20 -3.55 2.35
N VAL A 191 13.41 -4.47 1.79
CA VAL A 191 13.70 -5.10 0.48
C VAL A 191 13.79 -4.06 -0.65
N TYR A 192 12.89 -3.08 -0.70
CA TYR A 192 12.92 -2.03 -1.72
C TYR A 192 13.81 -0.86 -1.31
N SER A 193 13.86 -0.58 0.00
CA SER A 193 14.67 0.50 0.56
C SER A 193 16.18 0.26 0.50
N ASP A 194 16.64 -1.00 0.49
CA ASP A 194 18.07 -1.34 0.46
C ASP A 194 18.75 -0.73 -0.77
N LEU A 195 18.18 -0.95 -1.97
CA LEU A 195 18.75 -0.46 -3.23
C LEU A 195 18.84 1.08 -3.25
N PHE A 196 17.82 1.76 -2.73
CA PHE A 196 17.80 3.23 -2.65
C PHE A 196 18.67 3.79 -1.51
N SER A 197 18.89 3.04 -0.43
CA SER A 197 19.70 3.50 0.71
C SER A 197 21.15 3.85 0.32
N TYR A 198 21.65 3.27 -0.77
CA TYR A 198 22.96 3.57 -1.34
C TYR A 198 23.05 4.94 -2.03
N TYR A 199 21.93 5.64 -2.26
CA TYR A 199 21.89 6.91 -2.97
C TYR A 199 22.91 7.95 -2.47
N PRO A 200 23.03 8.23 -1.15
CA PRO A 200 23.94 9.27 -0.66
C PRO A 200 25.44 8.96 -0.91
N PHE A 201 25.76 7.72 -1.26
CA PHE A 201 27.13 7.24 -1.49
C PHE A 201 27.41 6.93 -2.97
N ASN A 202 26.38 6.89 -3.82
CA ASN A 202 26.49 6.46 -5.21
C ASN A 202 25.87 7.50 -6.14
N ASN A 203 26.71 8.32 -6.76
CA ASN A 203 26.31 9.32 -7.77
C ASN A 203 25.69 8.71 -9.05
N LYS A 204 25.52 7.38 -9.12
CA LYS A 204 24.90 6.75 -10.27
C LYS A 204 23.38 6.95 -10.30
N VAL A 205 22.72 7.01 -9.15
CA VAL A 205 21.26 7.10 -9.05
C VAL A 205 20.83 8.57 -9.04
N ASN A 206 19.81 8.92 -9.82
CA ASN A 206 19.36 10.30 -10.00
C ASN A 206 17.94 10.52 -9.49
N VAL A 207 17.63 11.77 -9.14
CA VAL A 207 16.25 12.23 -8.93
C VAL A 207 15.78 12.96 -10.19
N TRP A 208 14.78 12.42 -10.86
CA TRP A 208 14.20 13.01 -12.05
C TRP A 208 12.85 13.66 -11.76
N HIS A 209 12.62 14.80 -12.39
CA HIS A 209 11.32 15.45 -12.42
C HIS A 209 10.93 15.59 -13.88
N PHE A 210 9.79 15.01 -14.24
CA PHE A 210 9.28 15.03 -15.61
C PHE A 210 7.94 15.77 -15.64
N ASP A 211 7.92 16.86 -16.38
CA ASP A 211 6.74 17.66 -16.71
C ASP A 211 6.32 17.51 -18.18
N ASP A 212 7.17 16.89 -19.01
CA ASP A 212 6.88 16.59 -20.41
C ASP A 212 7.30 15.17 -20.83
N ALA A 213 6.63 14.65 -21.85
CA ALA A 213 6.82 13.30 -22.35
C ALA A 213 8.13 13.10 -23.14
N VAL A 214 8.68 14.18 -23.72
CA VAL A 214 9.90 14.11 -24.54
C VAL A 214 11.12 13.92 -23.65
N THR A 215 11.18 14.63 -22.53
CA THR A 215 12.25 14.46 -21.54
C THR A 215 12.16 13.09 -20.87
N LEU A 216 10.96 12.63 -20.50
CA LEU A 216 10.75 11.27 -19.98
C LEU A 216 11.28 10.22 -20.95
N LYS A 217 10.86 10.29 -22.23
CA LYS A 217 11.24 9.30 -23.24
C LYS A 217 12.75 9.26 -23.49
N ASN A 218 13.41 10.41 -23.56
CA ASN A 218 14.85 10.48 -23.89
C ASN A 218 15.76 10.47 -22.67
N SER A 219 15.20 10.26 -21.49
CA SER A 219 15.96 10.24 -20.24
C SER A 219 16.83 8.98 -20.13
N ALA A 220 17.95 9.14 -19.43
CA ALA A 220 18.80 8.02 -19.04
C ALA A 220 18.43 7.55 -17.62
N ILE A 221 17.12 7.46 -17.31
CA ILE A 221 16.65 6.86 -16.04
C ILE A 221 17.18 5.45 -15.97
N GLN A 222 17.45 4.90 -14.79
CA GLN A 222 17.77 3.49 -14.58
C GLN A 222 17.02 2.94 -13.37
N LYS A 223 17.03 1.61 -13.20
CA LYS A 223 16.45 0.96 -12.01
C LYS A 223 17.03 1.55 -10.72
N GLY A 224 16.15 1.91 -9.79
CA GLY A 224 16.50 2.55 -8.52
C GLY A 224 16.48 4.08 -8.53
N ASP A 225 16.36 4.73 -9.68
CA ASP A 225 16.17 6.18 -9.75
C ASP A 225 14.84 6.59 -9.09
N LEU A 226 14.85 7.76 -8.46
CA LEU A 226 13.64 8.38 -7.92
C LEU A 226 13.05 9.29 -8.99
N ILE A 227 11.77 9.11 -9.28
CA ILE A 227 11.10 9.87 -10.32
C ILE A 227 9.85 10.54 -9.78
N ASN A 228 9.59 11.73 -10.29
CA ASN A 228 8.36 12.46 -10.07
C ASN A 228 7.80 12.88 -11.44
N ILE A 229 6.71 12.25 -11.84
CA ILE A 229 6.03 12.45 -13.12
C ILE A 229 4.78 13.29 -12.84
N ASN A 230 4.73 14.50 -13.37
CA ASN A 230 3.58 15.39 -13.29
C ASN A 230 3.35 16.03 -14.65
N MET A 231 2.63 15.32 -15.53
CA MET A 231 2.46 15.72 -16.92
C MET A 231 1.05 15.45 -17.43
N SER A 232 0.69 16.19 -18.49
CA SER A 232 -0.54 16.00 -19.26
C SER A 232 -0.29 15.11 -20.48
N GLY A 233 -1.33 14.70 -21.18
CA GLY A 233 -1.19 13.86 -22.38
C GLY A 233 -1.21 12.36 -22.10
N ALA A 234 -1.61 11.94 -20.90
CA ALA A 234 -1.77 10.54 -20.55
C ALA A 234 -3.12 9.99 -21.05
N SER A 235 -3.13 8.71 -21.40
CA SER A 235 -4.32 7.99 -21.85
C SER A 235 -4.38 6.60 -21.24
N TYR A 236 -5.60 6.09 -21.04
CA TYR A 236 -5.81 4.69 -20.75
C TYR A 236 -5.55 3.85 -22.00
N LYS A 237 -5.35 2.54 -21.82
CA LYS A 237 -5.19 1.59 -22.94
C LYS A 237 -6.36 1.74 -23.94
N ALA A 238 -6.09 1.56 -25.23
CA ALA A 238 -7.17 1.43 -26.22
C ALA A 238 -8.14 0.29 -25.85
N ASN A 239 -9.42 0.44 -26.22
CA ASN A 239 -10.51 -0.48 -25.83
C ASN A 239 -10.70 -0.59 -24.30
N TYR A 240 -10.25 0.40 -23.53
CA TYR A 240 -10.45 0.43 -22.10
C TYR A 240 -11.91 0.67 -21.76
N ASN A 241 -12.36 0.09 -20.64
CA ASN A 241 -13.71 0.32 -20.16
C ASN A 241 -13.83 1.76 -19.65
N ASP A 242 -14.38 2.64 -20.49
CA ASP A 242 -14.46 4.09 -20.25
C ASP A 242 -15.24 4.49 -18.99
N TYR A 243 -15.95 3.56 -18.36
CA TYR A 243 -16.64 3.70 -17.06
C TYR A 243 -15.72 3.52 -15.83
N LEU A 244 -14.46 3.10 -16.02
CA LEU A 244 -13.50 2.91 -14.94
C LEU A 244 -12.55 4.11 -14.87
N ASP A 245 -12.32 4.63 -13.66
CA ASP A 245 -11.37 5.75 -13.44
C ASP A 245 -9.93 5.28 -13.12
N GLU A 246 -9.63 3.99 -13.31
CA GLU A 246 -8.37 3.38 -12.89
C GLU A 246 -7.89 2.25 -13.82
N SER A 247 -6.64 2.35 -14.30
CA SER A 247 -6.04 1.36 -15.22
C SER A 247 -4.72 0.80 -14.68
N ASP A 248 -4.43 -0.46 -14.98
CA ASP A 248 -3.15 -1.11 -14.64
C ASP A 248 -1.97 -0.51 -15.44
N ILE A 249 -2.25 -0.01 -16.65
CA ILE A 249 -1.27 0.60 -17.56
C ILE A 249 -1.85 1.89 -18.12
N VAL A 250 -1.03 2.93 -18.16
CA VAL A 250 -1.33 4.18 -18.86
C VAL A 250 -0.24 4.48 -19.87
N TYR A 251 -0.59 5.23 -20.91
CA TYR A 251 0.31 5.60 -21.99
C TYR A 251 0.48 7.10 -22.04
N ILE A 252 1.72 7.56 -22.12
CA ILE A 252 2.05 8.97 -22.33
C ILE A 252 2.52 9.13 -23.77
N ASN A 253 1.86 10.02 -24.49
CA ASN A 253 2.17 10.30 -25.88
C ASN A 253 3.24 11.40 -25.96
N ASN A 254 4.34 11.13 -26.66
CA ASN A 254 5.48 12.06 -26.71
C ASN A 254 5.25 13.27 -27.63
N ARG A 255 4.31 13.14 -28.59
CA ARG A 255 3.96 14.14 -29.60
C ARG A 255 2.51 13.93 -30.04
N PRO A 256 1.80 14.97 -30.50
CA PRO A 256 0.52 14.76 -31.17
C PRO A 256 0.70 13.91 -32.43
N VAL A 257 -0.30 13.08 -32.76
CA VAL A 257 -0.42 12.48 -34.09
C VAL A 257 -0.50 13.60 -35.13
N ASN A 258 0.13 13.36 -36.28
CA ASN A 258 0.06 14.28 -37.41
C ASN A 258 -1.41 14.54 -37.78
N GLU A 259 -1.83 15.79 -37.88
CA GLU A 259 -3.23 16.13 -38.17
C GLU A 259 -3.72 15.54 -39.51
N ALA A 260 -2.80 15.28 -40.44
CA ALA A 260 -3.10 14.62 -41.71
C ALA A 260 -3.46 13.12 -41.57
N GLU A 261 -2.99 12.47 -40.50
CA GLU A 261 -3.18 11.04 -40.19
C GLU A 261 -4.32 10.83 -39.17
N LEU A 262 -4.76 11.89 -38.50
CA LEU A 262 -5.82 11.84 -37.50
C LEU A 262 -7.19 11.55 -38.13
N VAL A 263 -7.98 10.66 -37.52
CA VAL A 263 -9.39 10.45 -37.88
C VAL A 263 -10.11 11.80 -37.87
N LYS A 264 -10.67 12.18 -39.03
CA LYS A 264 -11.48 13.39 -39.16
C LYS A 264 -12.85 13.14 -38.56
N VAL A 265 -13.00 13.49 -37.28
CA VAL A 265 -14.28 13.48 -36.59
C VAL A 265 -15.08 14.73 -37.00
N ASP A 266 -16.21 14.54 -37.66
CA ASP A 266 -17.14 15.64 -37.94
C ASP A 266 -17.98 15.96 -36.70
N LEU A 267 -17.39 16.72 -35.78
CA LEU A 267 -18.03 17.14 -34.54
C LEU A 267 -19.31 17.97 -34.78
N MET A 268 -19.40 18.69 -35.91
CA MET A 268 -20.57 19.50 -36.22
C MET A 268 -21.76 18.61 -36.63
N MET A 269 -21.52 17.60 -37.45
CA MET A 269 -22.54 16.61 -37.81
C MET A 269 -23.02 15.83 -36.59
N ILE A 270 -22.10 15.36 -35.72
CA ILE A 270 -22.49 14.67 -34.47
C ILE A 270 -23.32 15.61 -33.60
N LYS A 271 -22.94 16.88 -33.44
CA LYS A 271 -23.71 17.85 -32.64
C LYS A 271 -25.14 18.03 -33.14
N LYS A 272 -25.34 18.07 -34.46
CA LYS A 272 -26.68 18.15 -35.07
C LYS A 272 -27.48 16.87 -34.88
N LEU A 273 -26.83 15.70 -35.03
CA LEU A 273 -27.48 14.40 -34.86
C LEU A 273 -28.00 14.19 -33.44
N PHE A 274 -27.30 14.72 -32.45
CA PHE A 274 -27.66 14.67 -31.03
C PHE A 274 -28.44 15.90 -30.54
N ASP A 275 -28.86 16.80 -31.44
CA ASP A 275 -29.72 17.91 -31.04
C ASP A 275 -31.12 17.38 -30.69
N ASN A 276 -31.59 17.65 -29.47
CA ASN A 276 -32.95 17.32 -29.03
C ASN A 276 -34.02 17.95 -29.92
N ASN A 277 -33.67 18.98 -30.70
CA ASN A 277 -34.53 19.65 -31.66
C ASN A 277 -34.39 19.13 -33.10
N LEU A 278 -33.68 18.02 -33.35
CA LEU A 278 -33.59 17.43 -34.68
C LEU A 278 -34.96 16.98 -35.21
N ILE A 279 -35.79 16.43 -34.32
CA ILE A 279 -37.18 16.07 -34.63
C ILE A 279 -38.10 17.09 -33.96
N LYS A 280 -38.57 18.07 -34.72
CA LYS A 280 -39.53 19.07 -34.25
C LYS A 280 -40.94 18.68 -34.65
N THR A 281 -41.84 18.72 -33.67
CA THR A 281 -43.25 18.46 -33.90
C THR A 281 -44.13 19.61 -33.42
N LYS A 282 -45.25 19.83 -34.10
CA LYS A 282 -46.27 20.80 -33.71
C LYS A 282 -47.66 20.22 -33.89
N ARG A 283 -48.57 20.59 -33.00
CA ARG A 283 -50.00 20.34 -33.15
C ARG A 283 -50.72 21.68 -33.31
N ASP A 284 -51.19 21.95 -34.52
CA ASP A 284 -51.91 23.17 -34.88
C ASP A 284 -53.25 22.86 -35.55
N ASP A 285 -54.00 23.90 -35.93
CA ASP A 285 -55.35 23.76 -36.49
C ASP A 285 -55.38 22.89 -37.75
N ALA A 286 -54.30 22.87 -38.55
CA ALA A 286 -54.21 22.03 -39.74
C ALA A 286 -54.20 20.53 -39.38
N VAL A 287 -53.54 20.16 -38.28
CA VAL A 287 -53.56 18.79 -37.75
C VAL A 287 -54.98 18.40 -37.32
N VAL A 288 -55.65 19.25 -36.55
CA VAL A 288 -57.03 18.99 -36.06
C VAL A 288 -58.03 18.85 -37.22
N GLN A 289 -57.89 19.69 -38.25
CA GLN A 289 -58.70 19.61 -39.46
C GLN A 289 -58.46 18.30 -40.21
N ARG A 290 -57.20 17.88 -40.37
CA ARG A 290 -56.88 16.62 -41.04
C ARG A 290 -57.36 15.39 -40.26
N GLU A 291 -57.24 15.39 -38.93
CA GLU A 291 -57.80 14.34 -38.06
C GLU A 291 -59.32 14.23 -38.24
N THR A 292 -60.02 15.36 -38.33
CA THR A 292 -61.47 15.41 -38.55
C THR A 292 -61.85 14.86 -39.93
N GLN A 293 -61.12 15.24 -40.97
CA GLN A 293 -61.30 14.69 -42.32
C GLN A 293 -61.08 13.17 -42.35
N LEU A 294 -59.98 12.70 -41.79
CA LEU A 294 -59.64 11.28 -41.72
C LEU A 294 -60.73 10.48 -40.98
N LYS A 295 -61.23 10.99 -39.86
CA LYS A 295 -62.36 10.38 -39.12
C LYS A 295 -63.63 10.29 -39.97
N ASN A 296 -63.91 11.28 -40.81
CA ASN A 296 -65.07 11.25 -41.70
C ASN A 296 -64.87 10.27 -42.86
N GLU A 297 -63.69 10.28 -43.52
CA GLU A 297 -63.33 9.32 -44.57
C GLU A 297 -63.45 7.86 -44.08
N ILE A 298 -63.01 7.60 -42.85
CA ILE A 298 -63.09 6.26 -42.24
C ILE A 298 -64.54 5.89 -41.90
N LYS A 299 -65.33 6.81 -41.32
CA LYS A 299 -66.77 6.58 -41.07
C LYS A 299 -67.52 6.22 -42.36
N GLU A 300 -67.20 6.88 -43.47
CA GLU A 300 -67.78 6.52 -44.77
C GLU A 300 -67.37 5.12 -45.21
N LYS A 301 -66.08 4.75 -45.11
CA LYS A 301 -65.62 3.39 -45.48
C LYS A 301 -66.26 2.28 -44.63
N ILE A 302 -66.36 2.49 -43.31
CA ILE A 302 -67.02 1.54 -42.39
C ILE A 302 -68.50 1.33 -42.75
N LYS A 303 -69.18 2.36 -43.27
CA LYS A 303 -70.58 2.26 -43.73
C LYS A 303 -70.74 1.25 -44.88
N TYR A 304 -69.72 1.09 -45.73
CA TYR A 304 -69.75 0.22 -46.91
C TYR A 304 -69.13 -1.16 -46.67
N ASP A 305 -68.19 -1.32 -45.74
CA ASP A 305 -67.62 -2.62 -45.35
C ASP A 305 -67.30 -2.67 -43.85
N ARG A 306 -68.07 -3.47 -43.09
CA ARG A 306 -67.94 -3.59 -41.62
C ARG A 306 -66.62 -4.22 -41.17
N ARG A 307 -65.85 -4.86 -42.06
CA ARG A 307 -64.53 -5.42 -41.71
C ARG A 307 -63.53 -4.32 -41.36
N PHE A 308 -63.70 -3.11 -41.90
CA PHE A 308 -62.87 -1.94 -41.56
C PHE A 308 -63.06 -1.44 -40.13
N GLN A 309 -64.10 -1.87 -39.42
CA GLN A 309 -64.36 -1.43 -38.05
C GLN A 309 -63.41 -2.07 -37.04
N GLN A 310 -63.01 -3.34 -37.24
CA GLN A 310 -62.03 -4.03 -36.39
C GLN A 310 -60.60 -3.47 -36.56
N ASP A 311 -60.24 -3.06 -37.77
CA ASP A 311 -58.93 -2.45 -38.05
C ASP A 311 -58.80 -1.02 -37.49
N TYR A 312 -59.93 -0.31 -37.31
CA TYR A 312 -59.95 1.08 -36.81
C TYR A 312 -59.80 1.18 -35.29
N ASP A 313 -60.41 0.27 -34.53
CA ASP A 313 -60.35 0.30 -33.06
C ASP A 313 -58.94 -0.04 -32.51
N TYR A 314 -58.04 -0.58 -33.34
CA TYR A 314 -56.69 -1.00 -32.97
C TYR A 314 -55.58 0.00 -33.31
N VAL A 315 -55.83 1.03 -34.13
CA VAL A 315 -54.79 1.95 -34.63
C VAL A 315 -54.98 3.34 -34.03
N ASP A 316 -53.99 3.81 -33.28
CA ASP A 316 -53.95 5.21 -32.85
C ASP A 316 -53.76 6.13 -34.08
N HIS A 317 -54.81 6.89 -34.39
CA HIS A 317 -54.85 7.83 -35.52
C HIS A 317 -54.52 9.26 -35.09
N SER A 318 -53.89 9.43 -33.93
CA SER A 318 -53.34 10.72 -33.53
C SER A 318 -52.38 11.23 -34.61
N LEU A 319 -52.63 12.43 -35.13
CA LEU A 319 -51.78 13.06 -36.12
C LEU A 319 -50.92 14.13 -35.47
N ILE A 320 -49.76 14.37 -36.05
CA ILE A 320 -48.84 15.42 -35.63
C ILE A 320 -48.10 15.98 -36.84
N LYS A 321 -47.77 17.26 -36.80
CA LYS A 321 -47.00 17.90 -37.86
C LYS A 321 -45.52 17.84 -37.56
N LEU A 322 -44.72 17.26 -38.46
CA LEU A 322 -43.27 17.33 -38.44
C LEU A 322 -42.78 18.61 -39.12
N LEU A 323 -41.87 19.31 -38.46
CA LEU A 323 -41.22 20.53 -38.93
C LEU A 323 -39.77 20.26 -39.30
N ASN A 324 -39.14 21.18 -40.04
CA ASN A 324 -37.72 21.13 -40.39
C ASN A 324 -37.29 19.80 -41.04
N ILE A 325 -38.12 19.22 -41.91
CA ILE A 325 -37.85 17.92 -42.53
C ILE A 325 -36.53 17.95 -43.31
N ASN A 326 -36.18 19.10 -43.90
CA ASN A 326 -34.90 19.30 -44.59
C ASN A 326 -33.69 19.04 -43.70
N GLU A 327 -33.71 19.54 -42.47
CA GLU A 327 -32.63 19.40 -41.49
C GLU A 327 -32.47 17.93 -41.07
N LEU A 328 -33.59 17.26 -40.77
CA LEU A 328 -33.61 15.83 -40.46
C LEU A 328 -33.01 14.99 -41.61
N ILE A 329 -33.49 15.20 -42.84
CA ILE A 329 -33.02 14.45 -44.02
C ILE A 329 -31.53 14.73 -44.29
N SER A 330 -31.07 15.98 -44.14
CA SER A 330 -29.67 16.34 -44.37
C SER A 330 -28.73 15.71 -43.33
N VAL A 331 -29.09 15.78 -42.05
CA VAL A 331 -28.28 15.17 -40.97
C VAL A 331 -28.22 13.66 -41.13
N VAL A 332 -29.36 13.02 -41.43
CA VAL A 332 -29.39 11.57 -41.70
C VAL A 332 -28.52 11.24 -42.92
N ASP A 333 -28.63 11.98 -44.02
CA ASP A 333 -27.81 11.72 -45.21
C ASP A 333 -26.31 11.82 -44.92
N GLU A 334 -25.89 12.87 -44.20
CA GLU A 334 -24.49 13.07 -43.78
C GLU A 334 -24.00 11.94 -42.86
N SER A 335 -24.76 11.59 -41.82
CA SER A 335 -24.42 10.48 -40.91
C SER A 335 -24.34 9.14 -41.63
N CYS A 336 -25.25 8.90 -42.58
CA CYS A 336 -25.31 7.64 -43.33
C CYS A 336 -24.13 7.41 -44.28
N LYS A 337 -23.38 8.47 -44.63
CA LYS A 337 -22.18 8.34 -45.49
C LYS A 337 -21.00 7.67 -44.78
N LEU A 338 -21.04 7.55 -43.46
CA LEU A 338 -20.02 6.87 -42.67
C LEU A 338 -20.05 5.34 -42.85
N PHE A 339 -21.20 4.80 -43.26
CA PHE A 339 -21.42 3.37 -43.33
C PHE A 339 -21.46 2.88 -44.78
N GLU A 340 -21.19 1.59 -44.97
CA GLU A 340 -21.46 0.92 -46.25
C GLU A 340 -22.96 1.02 -46.60
N LYS A 341 -23.27 0.91 -47.90
CA LYS A 341 -24.59 1.28 -48.49
C LYS A 341 -25.83 0.63 -47.84
N ASP A 342 -25.66 -0.42 -47.04
CA ASP A 342 -26.77 -1.24 -46.54
C ASP A 342 -27.17 -0.96 -45.08
N GLN A 343 -26.30 -0.42 -44.22
CA GLN A 343 -26.61 -0.25 -42.79
C GLN A 343 -27.77 0.73 -42.49
N PRO A 344 -27.85 1.92 -43.10
CA PRO A 344 -28.96 2.85 -42.85
C PRO A 344 -30.18 2.64 -43.77
N TYR A 345 -30.25 1.52 -44.51
CA TYR A 345 -31.29 1.29 -45.52
C TYR A 345 -32.72 1.40 -44.95
N TYR A 346 -32.96 0.80 -43.78
CA TYR A 346 -34.27 0.79 -43.15
C TYR A 346 -34.74 2.20 -42.74
N LEU A 347 -33.85 2.99 -42.11
CA LEU A 347 -34.16 4.38 -41.74
C LEU A 347 -34.47 5.23 -42.98
N LYS A 348 -33.64 5.15 -44.01
CA LYS A 348 -33.85 5.89 -45.28
C LYS A 348 -35.20 5.53 -45.90
N LYS A 349 -35.51 4.24 -45.98
CA LYS A 349 -36.79 3.74 -46.51
C LYS A 349 -37.97 4.22 -45.67
N PHE A 350 -37.89 4.12 -44.34
CA PHE A 350 -38.97 4.53 -43.44
C PHE A 350 -39.23 6.04 -43.49
N LEU A 351 -38.17 6.85 -43.57
CA LEU A 351 -38.29 8.29 -43.76
C LEU A 351 -38.92 8.64 -45.11
N MET A 352 -38.50 7.97 -46.19
CA MET A 352 -39.14 8.15 -47.50
C MET A 352 -40.63 7.78 -47.43
N GLU A 353 -40.99 6.62 -46.90
CA GLU A 353 -42.39 6.18 -46.77
C GLU A 353 -43.27 7.06 -45.86
N THR A 354 -42.65 7.83 -44.97
CA THR A 354 -43.37 8.65 -43.98
C THR A 354 -43.43 10.12 -44.38
N LEU A 355 -42.44 10.62 -45.11
CA LEU A 355 -42.26 12.04 -45.44
C LEU A 355 -42.41 12.30 -46.95
N LEU A 356 -42.99 11.36 -47.69
CA LEU A 356 -43.28 11.52 -49.11
C LEU A 356 -44.31 12.64 -49.33
N PRO A 357 -43.99 13.67 -50.13
CA PRO A 357 -44.95 14.72 -50.45
C PRO A 357 -46.14 14.14 -51.23
N SER A 358 -47.34 14.53 -50.83
CA SER A 358 -48.58 14.10 -51.49
C SER A 358 -48.51 14.31 -53.01
N GLY A 359 -48.63 13.22 -53.77
CA GLY A 359 -48.65 13.24 -55.25
C GLY A 359 -47.29 13.23 -55.95
N LYS A 360 -46.16 13.14 -55.21
CA LYS A 360 -44.83 12.95 -55.81
C LYS A 360 -44.33 11.53 -55.60
N ARG A 361 -43.70 10.98 -56.64
CA ARG A 361 -43.03 9.68 -56.58
C ARG A 361 -41.53 9.89 -56.40
N ILE A 362 -41.02 9.53 -55.22
CA ILE A 362 -39.58 9.56 -54.89
C ILE A 362 -39.17 8.12 -54.59
N ASP A 363 -38.47 7.50 -55.55
CA ASP A 363 -38.09 6.08 -55.47
C ASP A 363 -36.65 5.88 -54.96
N LYS A 364 -35.86 6.96 -54.82
CA LYS A 364 -34.45 6.92 -54.39
C LYS A 364 -34.17 7.95 -53.30
N TRP A 365 -33.27 7.60 -52.39
CA TRP A 365 -32.87 8.47 -51.28
C TRP A 365 -32.24 9.77 -51.76
N GLU A 366 -31.40 9.73 -52.81
CA GLU A 366 -30.75 10.92 -53.37
C GLU A 366 -31.76 11.93 -53.92
N ASP A 367 -32.90 11.45 -54.43
CA ASP A 367 -33.98 12.30 -54.92
C ASP A 367 -34.76 12.92 -53.74
N MET A 368 -34.91 12.21 -52.62
CA MET A 368 -35.46 12.75 -51.37
C MET A 368 -34.58 13.87 -50.80
N VAL A 369 -33.26 13.67 -50.79
CA VAL A 369 -32.29 14.68 -50.33
C VAL A 369 -32.33 15.93 -51.20
N LYS A 370 -32.36 15.78 -52.54
CA LYS A 370 -32.49 16.93 -53.44
C LYS A 370 -33.81 17.68 -53.25
N TYR A 371 -34.90 16.93 -53.08
CA TYR A 371 -36.21 17.53 -52.83
C TYR A 371 -36.22 18.34 -51.53
N SER A 372 -35.69 17.79 -50.44
CA SER A 372 -35.67 18.46 -49.14
C SER A 372 -34.79 19.73 -49.16
N GLN A 373 -33.70 19.72 -49.94
CA GLN A 373 -32.86 20.92 -50.16
C GLN A 373 -33.57 22.01 -50.97
N GLN A 374 -34.38 21.63 -51.97
CA GLN A 374 -35.16 22.58 -52.77
C GLN A 374 -36.37 23.15 -52.02
N HIS A 375 -36.82 22.48 -50.96
CA HIS A 375 -37.99 22.84 -50.17
C HIS A 375 -37.62 22.88 -48.67
N PRO A 376 -36.85 23.88 -48.22
CA PRO A 376 -36.36 23.95 -46.84
C PRO A 376 -37.49 24.09 -45.82
N ASP A 377 -38.61 24.71 -46.18
CA ASP A 377 -39.76 24.93 -45.30
C ASP A 377 -40.80 23.79 -45.39
N TYR A 378 -40.40 22.61 -45.87
CA TYR A 378 -41.30 21.47 -46.01
C TYR A 378 -41.70 20.91 -44.64
N GLU A 379 -43.01 20.85 -44.41
CA GLU A 379 -43.67 20.28 -43.23
C GLU A 379 -44.66 19.20 -43.68
N GLU A 380 -44.83 18.15 -42.87
CA GLU A 380 -45.75 17.05 -43.21
C GLU A 380 -46.57 16.62 -41.98
N ILE A 381 -47.86 16.33 -42.18
CA ILE A 381 -48.74 15.79 -41.13
C ILE A 381 -48.71 14.27 -41.20
N VAL A 382 -48.15 13.65 -40.17
CA VAL A 382 -47.94 12.20 -40.08
C VAL A 382 -48.65 11.62 -38.86
N ASN A 383 -48.79 10.30 -38.82
CA ASN A 383 -49.27 9.63 -37.60
C ASN A 383 -48.24 9.75 -36.48
N ALA A 384 -48.67 10.04 -35.25
CA ALA A 384 -47.77 10.26 -34.12
C ALA A 384 -46.91 9.02 -33.81
N TYR A 385 -47.46 7.80 -33.93
CA TYR A 385 -46.69 6.57 -33.75
C TYR A 385 -45.52 6.44 -34.75
N ARG A 386 -45.64 7.03 -35.96
CA ARG A 386 -44.53 7.03 -36.92
C ARG A 386 -43.41 7.96 -36.48
N VAL A 387 -43.73 9.06 -35.81
CA VAL A 387 -42.71 9.95 -35.24
C VAL A 387 -41.93 9.23 -34.14
N GLU A 388 -42.60 8.48 -33.27
CA GLU A 388 -41.93 7.65 -32.26
C GLU A 388 -40.96 6.64 -32.90
N ASN A 389 -41.38 6.00 -34.01
CA ASN A 389 -40.50 5.13 -34.78
C ASN A 389 -39.31 5.89 -35.40
N ILE A 390 -39.51 7.12 -35.90
CA ILE A 390 -38.40 7.97 -36.38
C ILE A 390 -37.42 8.23 -35.23
N VAL A 391 -37.91 8.62 -34.05
CA VAL A 391 -37.07 8.86 -32.86
C VAL A 391 -36.22 7.62 -32.54
N ASN A 392 -36.83 6.44 -32.48
CA ASN A 392 -36.13 5.19 -32.19
C ASN A 392 -35.05 4.87 -33.24
N LEU A 393 -35.34 5.08 -34.52
CA LEU A 393 -34.36 4.85 -35.59
C LEU A 393 -33.24 5.88 -35.60
N ILE A 394 -33.52 7.13 -35.23
CA ILE A 394 -32.49 8.16 -35.04
C ILE A 394 -31.60 7.83 -33.84
N ASN A 395 -32.15 7.33 -32.74
CA ASN A 395 -31.36 6.87 -31.60
C ASN A 395 -30.43 5.69 -31.99
N SER A 396 -30.92 4.75 -32.80
CA SER A 396 -30.08 3.66 -33.33
C SER A 396 -28.98 4.18 -34.27
N LEU A 397 -29.27 5.20 -35.08
CA LEU A 397 -28.26 5.87 -35.91
C LEU A 397 -27.22 6.59 -35.04
N GLN A 398 -27.65 7.30 -33.99
CA GLN A 398 -26.77 7.94 -33.00
C GLN A 398 -25.77 6.95 -32.40
N GLU A 399 -26.25 5.81 -31.91
CA GLU A 399 -25.39 4.73 -31.39
C GLU A 399 -24.41 4.22 -32.44
N SER A 400 -24.90 3.98 -33.67
CA SER A 400 -24.05 3.48 -34.76
C SER A 400 -22.95 4.47 -35.14
N VAL A 401 -23.27 5.78 -35.19
CA VAL A 401 -22.31 6.85 -35.51
C VAL A 401 -21.26 6.99 -34.41
N LEU A 402 -21.66 6.91 -33.14
CA LEU A 402 -20.73 6.92 -32.02
C LEU A 402 -19.78 5.72 -32.09
N ASN A 403 -20.31 4.51 -32.26
CA ASN A 403 -19.50 3.30 -32.35
C ASN A 403 -18.51 3.36 -33.51
N TYR A 404 -18.94 3.84 -34.69
CA TYR A 404 -18.04 4.04 -35.82
C TYR A 404 -16.83 4.92 -35.47
N TYR A 405 -17.06 6.10 -34.87
CA TYR A 405 -15.95 6.98 -34.51
C TYR A 405 -15.10 6.43 -33.37
N ILE A 406 -15.72 5.80 -32.38
CA ILE A 406 -15.01 5.15 -31.26
C ILE A 406 -14.11 4.04 -31.79
N ASP A 407 -14.58 3.18 -32.69
CA ASP A 407 -13.80 2.08 -33.27
C ASP A 407 -12.61 2.60 -34.09
N GLN A 408 -12.83 3.62 -34.92
CA GLN A 408 -11.77 4.27 -35.70
C GLN A 408 -10.71 4.91 -34.79
N LEU A 409 -11.15 5.66 -33.76
CA LEU A 409 -10.25 6.31 -32.81
C LEU A 409 -9.53 5.30 -31.91
N ASN A 410 -10.18 4.20 -31.54
CA ASN A 410 -9.59 3.10 -30.78
C ASN A 410 -8.45 2.46 -31.57
N MET A 411 -8.68 2.13 -32.83
CA MET A 411 -7.65 1.53 -33.69
C MET A 411 -6.44 2.45 -33.84
N GLU A 412 -6.66 3.74 -34.09
CA GLU A 412 -5.57 4.71 -34.16
C GLU A 412 -4.84 4.89 -32.82
N LEU A 413 -5.57 4.98 -31.71
CA LEU A 413 -4.96 5.09 -30.39
C LEU A 413 -4.15 3.84 -30.05
N GLU A 414 -4.65 2.65 -30.38
CA GLU A 414 -3.93 1.39 -30.18
C GLU A 414 -2.61 1.38 -30.96
N ASN A 415 -2.68 1.70 -32.27
CA ASN A 415 -1.49 1.80 -33.11
C ASN A 415 -0.49 2.81 -32.58
N TYR A 416 -0.97 3.96 -32.10
CA TYR A 416 -0.13 4.99 -31.52
C TYR A 416 0.53 4.54 -30.21
N GLN A 417 -0.23 3.93 -29.30
CA GLN A 417 0.25 3.44 -27.99
C GLN A 417 1.33 2.35 -28.13
N PHE A 418 1.27 1.54 -29.18
CA PHE A 418 2.29 0.54 -29.50
C PHE A 418 3.40 1.06 -30.43
N SER A 419 3.32 2.31 -30.87
CA SER A 419 4.38 2.94 -31.65
C SER A 419 5.54 3.37 -30.75
N GLN A 420 6.67 3.69 -31.38
CA GLN A 420 7.79 4.30 -30.67
C GLN A 420 7.40 5.64 -30.03
N GLN A 421 6.31 6.29 -30.42
CA GLN A 421 5.98 7.63 -29.93
C GLN A 421 5.32 7.63 -28.54
N SER A 422 5.09 6.47 -27.94
CA SER A 422 4.44 6.36 -26.63
C SER A 422 5.37 5.75 -25.58
N VAL A 423 5.18 6.17 -24.32
CA VAL A 423 5.80 5.54 -23.16
C VAL A 423 4.71 4.89 -22.32
N SER A 424 4.83 3.59 -22.10
CA SER A 424 3.93 2.86 -21.21
C SER A 424 4.38 2.98 -19.75
N LEU A 425 3.44 3.31 -18.87
CA LEU A 425 3.64 3.41 -17.43
C LEU A 425 2.77 2.39 -16.71
N ALA A 426 3.35 1.71 -15.73
CA ALA A 426 2.63 0.84 -14.81
C ALA A 426 3.15 1.02 -13.38
N LEU A 427 2.32 0.68 -12.39
CA LEU A 427 2.75 0.63 -11.00
C LEU A 427 3.16 -0.80 -10.62
N ALA A 428 4.15 -0.90 -9.74
CA ALA A 428 4.54 -2.18 -9.14
C ALA A 428 3.39 -2.80 -8.33
N ASN A 429 3.45 -4.11 -8.10
CA ASN A 429 2.45 -4.87 -7.34
C ASN A 429 1.02 -4.80 -7.92
N ASN A 430 0.88 -4.57 -9.23
CA ASN A 430 -0.40 -4.49 -9.95
C ASN A 430 -1.36 -3.44 -9.36
N LYS A 431 -0.80 -2.34 -8.83
CA LYS A 431 -1.61 -1.18 -8.46
C LYS A 431 -2.11 -0.45 -9.70
N LYS A 432 -3.23 0.23 -9.55
CA LYS A 432 -3.86 0.98 -10.64
C LYS A 432 -3.48 2.45 -10.62
N ILE A 433 -3.51 3.06 -11.79
CA ILE A 433 -3.22 4.48 -12.05
C ILE A 433 -4.53 5.18 -12.43
N THR A 434 -4.77 6.31 -11.78
CA THR A 434 -5.86 7.24 -12.11
C THR A 434 -5.33 8.36 -13.01
N ILE A 435 -6.08 8.68 -14.06
CA ILE A 435 -5.83 9.84 -14.92
C ILE A 435 -6.91 10.89 -14.66
N ILE A 436 -6.49 12.12 -14.38
CA ILE A 436 -7.39 13.27 -14.27
C ILE A 436 -7.70 13.78 -15.67
N GLN A 437 -8.90 13.49 -16.19
CA GLN A 437 -9.31 13.92 -17.52
C GLN A 437 -9.55 15.45 -17.56
N PRO A 438 -9.26 16.13 -18.69
CA PRO A 438 -9.69 17.51 -18.87
C PRO A 438 -11.22 17.60 -18.88
N ASP A 439 -11.77 18.69 -18.34
CA ASP A 439 -13.21 18.93 -18.33
C ASP A 439 -13.78 18.86 -19.75
N ALA A 440 -14.84 18.07 -19.94
CA ALA A 440 -15.55 18.02 -21.20
C ALA A 440 -16.70 19.04 -21.17
N ASP A 441 -16.66 20.03 -22.06
CA ASP A 441 -17.72 21.04 -22.22
C ASP A 441 -19.07 20.46 -22.71
N ASN A 442 -19.15 19.15 -22.99
CA ASN A 442 -20.30 18.51 -23.63
C ASN A 442 -21.00 17.52 -22.69
N ASN A 443 -22.29 17.74 -22.43
CA ASN A 443 -23.13 16.88 -21.59
C ASN A 443 -23.54 15.53 -22.23
N ILE A 444 -23.10 15.26 -23.46
CA ILE A 444 -23.43 14.01 -24.18
C ILE A 444 -22.34 12.99 -23.91
N VAL A 445 -22.67 11.91 -23.19
CA VAL A 445 -21.72 10.86 -22.76
C VAL A 445 -20.89 10.31 -23.93
N GLY A 446 -21.50 10.03 -25.08
CA GLY A 446 -20.79 9.53 -26.27
C GLY A 446 -19.76 10.53 -26.83
N MET A 447 -20.07 11.83 -26.79
CA MET A 447 -19.11 12.86 -27.19
C MET A 447 -17.95 13.00 -26.19
N MET A 448 -18.20 12.79 -24.90
CA MET A 448 -17.13 12.79 -23.90
C MET A 448 -16.11 11.69 -24.20
N ILE A 449 -16.57 10.50 -24.58
CA ILE A 449 -15.71 9.37 -24.96
C ILE A 449 -14.91 9.69 -26.22
N ILE A 450 -15.56 10.15 -27.29
CA ILE A 450 -14.88 10.56 -28.54
C ILE A 450 -13.81 11.62 -28.25
N ASN A 451 -14.15 12.65 -27.46
CA ASN A 451 -13.22 13.70 -27.07
C ASN A 451 -12.03 13.15 -26.28
N ARG A 452 -12.23 12.14 -25.41
CA ARG A 452 -11.14 11.51 -24.65
C ARG A 452 -10.11 10.85 -25.59
N TYR A 453 -10.56 10.00 -26.51
CA TYR A 453 -9.66 9.37 -27.49
C TYR A 453 -8.98 10.40 -28.40
N TYR A 454 -9.75 11.37 -28.87
CA TYR A 454 -9.23 12.43 -29.73
C TYR A 454 -8.19 13.31 -29.02
N ASN A 455 -8.43 13.68 -27.76
CA ASN A 455 -7.49 14.45 -26.95
C ASN A 455 -6.22 13.65 -26.64
N ALA A 456 -6.33 12.34 -26.38
CA ALA A 456 -5.18 11.46 -26.22
C ALA A 456 -4.28 11.49 -27.47
N LEU A 457 -4.85 11.33 -28.67
CA LEU A 457 -4.11 11.39 -29.94
C LEU A 457 -3.47 12.77 -30.19
N LYS A 458 -4.08 13.85 -29.69
CA LYS A 458 -3.52 15.21 -29.77
C LYS A 458 -2.47 15.54 -28.70
N GLY A 459 -2.16 14.61 -27.79
CA GLY A 459 -1.27 14.88 -26.66
C GLY A 459 -1.86 15.83 -25.61
N ILE A 460 -3.16 16.09 -25.66
CA ILE A 460 -3.94 16.87 -24.68
C ILE A 460 -4.79 15.93 -23.81
N GLY A 461 -4.36 14.68 -23.70
CA GLY A 461 -4.96 13.69 -22.80
C GLY A 461 -4.89 14.12 -21.34
N GLY A 462 -5.39 13.25 -20.46
CA GLY A 462 -5.49 13.56 -19.05
C GLY A 462 -4.14 13.71 -18.35
N LYS A 463 -4.20 14.23 -17.13
CA LYS A 463 -3.06 14.51 -16.28
C LYS A 463 -2.79 13.35 -15.32
N ILE A 464 -1.51 13.04 -15.15
CA ILE A 464 -1.04 12.07 -14.16
C ILE A 464 -0.09 12.73 -13.17
N ASN A 465 -0.09 12.22 -11.94
CA ASN A 465 0.86 12.59 -10.91
C ASN A 465 1.33 11.32 -10.21
N ILE A 466 2.54 10.88 -10.53
CA ILE A 466 3.13 9.64 -10.00
C ILE A 466 4.53 9.95 -9.50
N ALA A 467 4.78 9.66 -8.22
CA ALA A 467 6.11 9.75 -7.62
C ALA A 467 6.49 8.40 -7.01
N GLY A 468 7.71 7.96 -7.22
CA GLY A 468 8.16 6.66 -6.75
C GLY A 468 9.55 6.26 -7.24
N LEU A 469 9.97 5.06 -6.85
CA LEU A 469 11.19 4.46 -7.37
C LEU A 469 10.93 3.72 -8.67
N VAL A 470 11.90 3.78 -9.56
CA VAL A 470 11.93 2.96 -10.77
C VAL A 470 12.22 1.52 -10.37
N ASP A 471 11.24 0.63 -10.55
CA ASP A 471 11.43 -0.80 -10.33
C ASP A 471 11.95 -1.51 -11.59
N ASP A 472 11.44 -1.15 -12.77
CA ASP A 472 11.89 -1.75 -14.03
C ASP A 472 11.73 -0.79 -15.21
N ILE A 473 12.59 -0.96 -16.22
CA ILE A 473 12.58 -0.14 -17.45
C ILE A 473 12.86 -1.03 -18.66
N VAL A 474 12.11 -0.79 -19.72
CA VAL A 474 12.42 -1.30 -21.06
C VAL A 474 12.79 -0.12 -21.95
N TYR A 475 13.87 -0.27 -22.71
CA TYR A 475 14.27 0.69 -23.74
C TYR A 475 14.04 0.11 -25.13
N GLU A 476 13.81 0.99 -26.09
CA GLU A 476 13.95 0.72 -27.51
C GLU A 476 15.42 0.58 -27.93
N ASP A 477 15.65 0.09 -29.15
CA ASP A 477 16.98 -0.02 -29.78
C ASP A 477 17.73 1.32 -29.85
N ASN A 478 16.98 2.44 -29.94
CA ASN A 478 17.50 3.80 -29.93
C ASN A 478 17.86 4.32 -28.52
N LYS A 479 17.77 3.47 -27.48
CA LYS A 479 17.96 3.77 -26.05
C LYS A 479 16.93 4.71 -25.44
N SER A 480 15.82 4.98 -26.11
CA SER A 480 14.70 5.71 -25.51
C SER A 480 13.83 4.80 -24.66
N VAL A 481 13.21 5.35 -23.62
CA VAL A 481 12.34 4.63 -22.71
C VAL A 481 11.04 4.26 -23.42
N SER A 482 10.66 2.98 -23.40
CA SER A 482 9.39 2.48 -23.97
C SER A 482 8.40 2.02 -22.90
N LYS A 483 8.93 1.45 -21.81
CA LYS A 483 8.13 1.03 -20.66
C LYS A 483 8.84 1.37 -19.35
N LEU A 484 8.06 1.84 -18.39
CA LEU A 484 8.53 2.18 -17.06
C LEU A 484 7.57 1.64 -16.00
N ILE A 485 8.12 0.89 -15.04
CA ILE A 485 7.39 0.36 -13.87
C ILE A 485 7.85 1.11 -12.62
N ILE A 486 6.89 1.67 -11.89
CA ILE A 486 7.15 2.57 -10.76
C ILE A 486 6.62 1.95 -9.47
N ASN A 487 7.47 1.84 -8.46
CA ASN A 487 7.04 1.58 -7.10
C ASN A 487 6.68 2.91 -6.41
N ASP A 488 5.37 3.17 -6.36
CA ASP A 488 4.72 4.34 -5.77
C ASP A 488 4.56 4.26 -4.24
N ASP A 489 5.41 3.49 -3.54
CA ASP A 489 5.35 3.41 -2.08
C ASP A 489 5.35 4.85 -1.50
N PRO A 490 4.35 5.23 -0.68
CA PRO A 490 4.22 6.59 -0.13
C PRO A 490 5.48 7.12 0.55
N LEU A 491 6.35 6.21 0.98
CA LEU A 491 7.68 6.45 1.51
C LEU A 491 8.55 7.32 0.59
N PHE A 492 8.45 7.11 -0.73
CA PHE A 492 9.22 7.81 -1.77
C PHE A 492 8.57 9.13 -2.22
N ASN A 493 7.34 9.41 -1.79
CA ASN A 493 6.64 10.66 -2.08
C ASN A 493 6.90 11.73 -1.00
N LYS A 494 7.79 11.46 -0.03
CA LYS A 494 8.21 12.41 1.00
C LYS A 494 9.35 13.29 0.47
N ASN A 495 9.32 14.58 0.84
CA ASN A 495 10.29 15.64 0.51
C ASN A 495 11.65 15.13 -0.03
N ASN A 496 11.78 15.06 -1.36
CA ASN A 496 12.85 14.36 -2.09
C ASN A 496 14.26 14.73 -1.61
N ALA A 497 14.48 15.99 -1.20
CA ALA A 497 15.78 16.47 -0.72
C ALA A 497 16.26 15.75 0.56
N ASN A 498 15.35 15.33 1.43
CA ASN A 498 15.71 14.62 2.66
C ASN A 498 16.08 13.16 2.37
N LEU A 499 15.42 12.52 1.40
CA LEU A 499 15.62 11.13 1.01
C LEU A 499 17.01 10.84 0.44
N VAL A 500 17.64 11.85 -0.18
CA VAL A 500 18.96 11.75 -0.82
C VAL A 500 20.12 12.18 0.08
N SER A 501 19.83 12.66 1.28
CA SER A 501 20.85 13.14 2.23
C SER A 501 21.39 12.00 3.11
N LEU A 502 22.51 12.23 3.80
CA LEU A 502 22.98 11.33 4.87
C LEU A 502 22.00 11.23 6.05
N ALA A 503 21.09 12.19 6.19
CA ALA A 503 20.00 12.14 7.15
C ALA A 503 18.79 11.37 6.61
N SER A 504 18.88 10.72 5.44
CA SER A 504 17.77 9.98 4.85
C SER A 504 17.16 8.97 5.83
N PRO A 505 15.84 9.04 6.10
CA PRO A 505 15.17 8.04 6.92
C PRO A 505 15.37 6.61 6.39
N ILE A 506 15.50 6.46 5.06
CA ILE A 506 15.72 5.18 4.38
C ILE A 506 17.13 4.65 4.66
N LEU A 507 18.15 5.49 4.54
CA LEU A 507 19.52 5.08 4.88
C LEU A 507 19.62 4.65 6.36
N ILE A 508 19.02 5.47 7.24
CA ILE A 508 19.05 5.22 8.68
C ILE A 508 18.30 3.93 9.02
N SER A 509 17.18 3.65 8.36
CA SER A 509 16.43 2.41 8.58
C SER A 509 17.23 1.17 8.23
N VAL A 510 17.92 1.17 7.08
CA VAL A 510 18.78 0.06 6.65
C VAL A 510 19.92 -0.15 7.64
N LEU A 511 20.59 0.93 8.08
CA LEU A 511 21.65 0.85 9.09
C LEU A 511 21.12 0.28 10.41
N LEU A 512 20.00 0.79 10.91
CA LEU A 512 19.39 0.30 12.16
C LEU A 512 18.93 -1.16 12.04
N PHE A 513 18.40 -1.57 10.88
CA PHE A 513 17.99 -2.94 10.62
C PHE A 513 19.19 -3.89 10.69
N VAL A 514 20.31 -3.53 10.04
CA VAL A 514 21.55 -4.31 10.10
C VAL A 514 22.07 -4.41 11.54
N ILE A 515 22.12 -3.28 12.25
CA ILE A 515 22.61 -3.24 13.65
C ILE A 515 21.74 -4.11 14.56
N THR A 516 20.42 -3.95 14.50
CA THR A 516 19.49 -4.70 15.37
C THR A 516 19.49 -6.19 15.05
N THR A 517 19.59 -6.57 13.77
CA THR A 517 19.72 -7.96 13.33
C THR A 517 21.02 -8.58 13.84
N LEU A 518 22.14 -7.87 13.73
CA LEU A 518 23.43 -8.31 14.27
C LEU A 518 23.40 -8.47 15.80
N ILE A 519 22.75 -7.55 16.51
CA ILE A 519 22.55 -7.65 17.96
C ILE A 519 21.75 -8.90 18.29
N ALA A 520 20.62 -9.13 17.60
CA ALA A 520 19.81 -10.32 17.80
C ALA A 520 20.62 -11.59 17.54
N PHE A 521 21.23 -11.71 16.36
CA PHE A 521 21.99 -12.89 15.95
C PHE A 521 23.13 -13.21 16.93
N SER A 522 24.00 -12.23 17.21
CA SER A 522 25.15 -12.42 18.10
C SER A 522 24.73 -12.80 19.53
N ASN A 523 23.68 -12.17 20.06
CA ASN A 523 23.19 -12.51 21.40
C ASN A 523 22.48 -13.86 21.44
N GLY A 524 21.81 -14.28 20.35
CA GLY A 524 21.23 -15.61 20.21
C GLY A 524 22.30 -16.70 20.24
N VAL A 525 23.37 -16.54 19.45
CA VAL A 525 24.51 -17.49 19.46
C VAL A 525 25.14 -17.58 20.84
N ILE A 526 25.41 -16.44 21.49
CA ILE A 526 25.99 -16.42 22.85
C ILE A 526 25.04 -17.05 23.87
N LEU A 527 23.73 -16.82 23.75
CA LEU A 527 22.73 -17.40 24.64
C LEU A 527 22.74 -18.93 24.55
N CYS A 528 22.69 -19.50 23.34
CA CYS A 528 22.77 -20.94 23.12
C CYS A 528 24.04 -21.53 23.73
N TRP A 529 25.20 -20.93 23.46
CA TRP A 529 26.47 -21.39 24.03
C TRP A 529 26.46 -21.38 25.57
N LYS A 530 25.94 -20.30 26.19
CA LYS A 530 25.88 -20.21 27.66
C LYS A 530 24.91 -21.22 28.27
N LEU A 531 23.78 -21.50 27.63
CA LEU A 531 22.83 -22.51 28.09
C LEU A 531 23.47 -23.91 28.09
N ILE A 532 24.15 -24.27 27.01
CA ILE A 532 24.88 -25.54 26.87
C ILE A 532 25.98 -25.63 27.95
N ALA A 533 26.79 -24.58 28.12
CA ALA A 533 27.85 -24.55 29.12
C ALA A 533 27.30 -24.71 30.56
N ASN A 534 26.18 -24.06 30.88
CA ASN A 534 25.54 -24.18 32.19
C ASN A 534 24.95 -25.57 32.42
N LEU A 535 24.38 -26.20 31.40
CA LEU A 535 23.85 -27.57 31.49
C LEU A 535 24.98 -28.57 31.75
N HIS A 536 26.08 -28.48 30.99
CA HIS A 536 27.26 -29.32 31.23
C HIS A 536 27.85 -29.10 32.62
N ARG A 537 27.98 -27.85 33.07
CA ARG A 537 28.44 -27.52 34.42
C ARG A 537 27.54 -28.17 35.47
N LYS A 538 26.22 -28.03 35.35
CA LYS A 538 25.25 -28.64 36.27
C LYS A 538 25.44 -30.15 36.36
N ASN A 539 25.50 -30.84 35.21
CA ASN A 539 25.65 -32.28 35.17
C ASN A 539 26.97 -32.76 35.80
N ARG A 540 28.07 -32.01 35.59
CA ARG A 540 29.37 -32.31 36.21
C ARG A 540 29.33 -32.15 37.72
N ILE A 541 28.72 -31.07 38.23
CA ILE A 541 28.57 -30.84 39.67
C ILE A 541 27.74 -31.95 40.32
N THR A 542 26.58 -32.28 39.73
CA THR A 542 25.70 -33.32 40.29
C THR A 542 26.36 -34.70 40.28
N THR A 543 27.17 -35.01 39.26
CA THR A 543 27.92 -36.27 39.20
C THR A 543 29.03 -36.32 40.24
N ALA A 544 29.74 -35.21 40.46
CA ALA A 544 30.82 -35.15 41.44
C ALA A 544 30.31 -35.35 42.88
N TYR A 545 29.20 -34.70 43.25
CA TYR A 545 28.61 -34.84 44.58
C TYR A 545 27.84 -36.14 44.80
N ALA A 546 27.41 -36.82 43.73
CA ALA A 546 26.79 -38.16 43.87
C ALA A 546 27.82 -39.27 44.15
N ASN A 547 29.10 -39.03 43.84
CA ASN A 547 30.19 -39.99 44.01
C ASN A 547 31.05 -39.70 45.27
N GLN A 548 30.65 -38.72 46.07
CA GLN A 548 31.19 -38.42 47.40
C GLN A 548 30.24 -38.99 48.45
#